data_AF-A0A252DQA5-F1
#
_entry.id   AF-A0A252DQA5-F1
#
_cell.length_a   1.000
_cell.length_b   1.000
_cell.length_c   1.000
_cell.angle_alpha   90.00
_cell.angle_beta   90.00
_cell.angle_gamma   90.00
#
_symmetry.space_group_name_H-M   'P 1'
#
loop_
_entity.id
_entity.type
_entity.pdbx_description
1 polymer ?
#
loop_
_entity_poly.entity_id
_entity_poly.type
_entity_poly.pdbx_seq_one_letter_code
_entity_poly.pdbx_strand_id
1 'polypeptide(L)'
;MILVTGATGGIGRKVVRLLRQQEKPVRAFVRLTSRYSELEHRGSEIFIGDLRREKDIQQACRGVQYIVSAHGSDSDALSLDYRANIELIDQAKANEVKHFVFISVLGADRGYEDAPVFKAKRAVEKYLEASGVNYTILRPAGLASNLLTLAERFRETGLYLLIGDPKNRTSILSTDDLAKMVVDSLTVEGARNQTLAVGGPEILLRGDIPQIFGRIFNKEPIVINPPLFAIDGLRSALGLFNAQTQKALGTYRTLLASEFFCTKEEIANLERIYSFKLETLENFVRRYLAV
;
A
#
# COMPACT_ATOMS: atom_id res chain seq x y z
N MET A 1 22.39 7.12 -2.56
CA MET A 1 21.28 7.73 -1.80
C MET A 1 19.94 7.17 -2.29
N ILE A 2 19.03 6.81 -1.38
CA ILE A 2 17.67 6.31 -1.70
C ILE A 2 16.64 7.31 -1.20
N LEU A 3 15.83 7.87 -2.10
CA LEU A 3 14.71 8.74 -1.74
C LEU A 3 13.48 7.89 -1.44
N VAL A 4 12.89 8.06 -0.25
CA VAL A 4 11.61 7.44 0.10
C VAL A 4 10.56 8.52 0.29
N THR A 5 9.54 8.53 -0.57
CA THR A 5 8.36 9.37 -0.40
C THR A 5 7.26 8.61 0.32
N GLY A 6 6.41 9.32 1.07
CA GLY A 6 5.48 8.66 1.99
C GLY A 6 6.21 7.98 3.16
N ALA A 7 7.41 8.46 3.51
CA ALA A 7 8.29 7.86 4.51
C ALA A 7 7.67 7.76 5.91
N THR A 8 6.69 8.61 6.24
CA THR A 8 5.94 8.56 7.50
C THR A 8 4.64 7.75 7.40
N GLY A 9 4.37 7.09 6.27
CA GLY A 9 3.24 6.18 6.09
C GLY A 9 3.48 4.80 6.70
N GLY A 10 2.44 3.97 6.72
CA GLY A 10 2.51 2.60 7.26
C GLY A 10 3.60 1.74 6.61
N ILE A 11 3.68 1.77 5.28
CA ILE A 11 4.71 1.05 4.51
C ILE A 11 6.03 1.83 4.49
N GLY A 12 5.99 3.14 4.21
CA GLY A 12 7.19 3.96 4.10
C GLY A 12 8.09 3.91 5.34
N ARG A 13 7.53 3.94 6.55
CA ARG A 13 8.32 3.81 7.79
C ARG A 13 9.07 2.49 7.87
N LYS A 14 8.42 1.40 7.45
CA LYS A 14 9.03 0.05 7.43
C LYS A 14 10.16 -0.03 6.42
N VAL A 15 9.96 0.54 5.24
CA VAL A 15 10.98 0.64 4.19
C VAL A 15 12.19 1.42 4.71
N VAL A 16 11.98 2.62 5.28
CA VAL A 16 13.08 3.41 5.86
C VAL A 16 13.79 2.62 6.95
N ARG A 17 13.06 1.97 7.87
CA ARG A 17 13.65 1.14 8.92
C ARG A 17 14.54 0.03 8.34
N LEU A 18 14.05 -0.74 7.37
CA LEU A 18 14.79 -1.83 6.74
C LEU A 18 16.04 -1.32 6.02
N LEU A 19 15.92 -0.24 5.24
CA LEU A 19 17.06 0.37 4.55
C LEU A 19 18.13 0.85 5.53
N ARG A 20 17.74 1.50 6.63
CA ARG A 20 18.68 1.95 7.66
C ARG A 20 19.30 0.80 8.45
N GLN A 21 18.58 -0.29 8.69
CA GLN A 21 19.15 -1.52 9.26
C GLN A 21 20.20 -2.16 8.35
N GLN A 22 20.07 -2.00 7.04
CA GLN A 22 21.07 -2.39 6.03
C GLN A 22 22.13 -1.31 5.78
N GLU A 23 22.20 -0.28 6.65
CA GLU A 23 23.13 0.85 6.56
C GLU A 23 23.07 1.63 5.25
N LYS A 24 21.96 1.52 4.49
CA LYS A 24 21.79 2.24 3.23
C LYS A 24 21.52 3.73 3.51
N PRO A 25 22.08 4.66 2.71
CA PRO A 25 21.78 6.08 2.83
C PRO A 25 20.36 6.36 2.36
N VAL A 26 19.53 6.90 3.26
CA VAL A 26 18.11 7.19 3.00
C VAL A 26 17.85 8.67 3.16
N ARG A 27 17.20 9.26 2.17
CA ARG A 27 16.52 10.56 2.25
C ARG A 27 15.03 10.31 2.42
N ALA A 28 14.49 10.63 3.60
CA ALA A 28 13.06 10.53 3.89
C ALA A 28 12.36 11.84 3.52
N PHE A 29 11.52 11.82 2.50
CA PHE A 29 10.67 12.97 2.15
C PHE A 29 9.47 13.00 3.10
N VAL A 30 9.37 14.08 3.88
CA VAL A 30 8.33 14.24 4.89
C VAL A 30 7.65 15.61 4.78
N ARG A 31 6.41 15.70 5.25
CA ARG A 31 5.75 17.00 5.47
C ARG A 31 6.16 17.53 6.83
N LEU A 32 6.25 18.85 6.97
CA LEU A 32 6.55 19.52 8.25
C LEU A 32 5.65 19.07 9.41
N THR A 33 4.36 18.82 9.11
CA THR A 33 3.36 18.39 10.10
C THR A 33 3.42 16.90 10.44
N SER A 34 4.30 16.13 9.81
CA SER A 34 4.41 14.69 10.05
C SER A 34 5.23 14.41 11.32
N ARG A 35 4.94 13.29 11.99
CA ARG A 35 5.83 12.76 13.04
C ARG A 35 6.93 11.92 12.37
N TYR A 36 8.14 12.49 12.26
CA TYR A 36 9.29 11.85 11.59
C TYR A 36 10.52 11.65 12.50
N SER A 37 10.42 11.95 13.80
CA SER A 37 11.53 11.80 14.75
C SER A 37 12.14 10.39 14.71
N GLU A 38 11.32 9.34 14.64
CA GLU A 38 11.81 7.96 14.53
C GLU A 38 12.72 7.74 13.31
N LEU A 39 12.42 8.38 12.18
CA LEU A 39 13.21 8.25 10.95
C LEU A 39 14.58 8.92 11.09
N GLU A 40 14.60 10.10 11.73
CA GLU A 40 15.79 10.88 12.02
C GLU A 40 16.70 10.16 13.03
N HIS A 41 16.13 9.62 14.12
CA HIS A 41 16.88 8.85 15.12
C HIS A 41 17.54 7.59 14.53
N ARG A 42 16.99 7.04 13.44
CA ARG A 42 17.59 5.94 12.67
C ARG A 42 18.67 6.39 11.68
N GLY A 43 19.01 7.68 11.66
CA GLY A 43 20.04 8.26 10.79
C GLY A 43 19.57 8.48 9.35
N SER A 44 18.27 8.65 9.11
CA SER A 44 17.79 9.07 7.78
C SER A 44 18.00 10.57 7.60
N GLU A 45 18.42 11.00 6.42
CA GLU A 45 18.41 12.41 6.04
C GLU A 45 16.96 12.85 5.86
N ILE A 46 16.52 13.84 6.63
CA ILE A 46 15.14 14.34 6.55
C ILE A 46 15.07 15.46 5.51
N PHE A 47 14.27 15.24 4.47
CA PHE A 47 13.91 16.29 3.53
C PHE A 47 12.47 16.74 3.80
N ILE A 48 12.31 17.95 4.32
CA ILE A 48 11.00 18.53 4.60
C ILE A 48 10.49 19.26 3.34
N GLY A 49 9.34 18.84 2.82
CA GLY A 49 8.72 19.47 1.65
C GLY A 49 7.26 19.07 1.45
N ASP A 50 6.66 19.56 0.37
CA ASP A 50 5.32 19.18 -0.08
C ASP A 50 5.37 18.58 -1.49
N LEU A 51 4.89 17.34 -1.64
CA LEU A 51 4.79 16.67 -2.93
C LEU A 51 3.83 17.36 -3.91
N ARG A 52 3.06 18.37 -3.47
CA ARG A 52 2.30 19.26 -4.35
C ARG A 52 3.16 20.32 -5.03
N ARG A 53 4.41 20.51 -4.61
CA ARG A 53 5.33 21.51 -5.13
C ARG A 53 6.43 20.83 -5.94
N GLU A 54 6.54 21.16 -7.22
CA GLU A 54 7.55 20.59 -8.13
C GLU A 54 8.97 20.89 -7.64
N LYS A 55 9.20 22.13 -7.19
CA LYS A 55 10.49 22.57 -6.64
C LYS A 55 10.96 21.72 -5.47
N ASP A 56 10.05 21.23 -4.64
CA ASP A 56 10.41 20.39 -3.48
C ASP A 56 10.80 18.98 -3.96
N ILE A 57 10.07 18.43 -4.93
CA ILE A 57 10.41 17.13 -5.56
C ILE A 57 11.78 17.21 -6.25
N GLN A 58 11.99 18.23 -7.08
CA GLN A 58 13.25 18.47 -7.80
C GLN A 58 14.45 18.56 -6.84
N GLN A 59 14.30 19.31 -5.74
CA GLN A 59 15.35 19.43 -4.73
C GLN A 59 15.60 18.09 -4.00
N ALA A 60 14.53 17.36 -3.67
CA ALA A 60 14.65 16.07 -3.01
C ALA A 60 15.34 15.00 -3.88
N CYS A 61 15.21 15.09 -5.21
CA CYS A 61 15.80 14.16 -6.16
C CYS A 61 17.30 14.39 -6.43
N ARG A 62 17.91 15.49 -5.99
CA ARG A 62 19.33 15.79 -6.23
C ARG A 62 20.25 14.74 -5.59
N GLY A 63 21.13 14.14 -6.39
CA GLY A 63 22.08 13.12 -5.93
C GLY A 63 21.44 11.79 -5.51
N VAL A 64 20.18 11.57 -5.88
CA VAL A 64 19.46 10.32 -5.61
C VAL A 64 19.81 9.28 -6.68
N GLN A 65 20.05 8.05 -6.26
CA GLN A 65 20.32 6.92 -7.16
C GLN A 65 19.14 5.95 -7.26
N TYR A 66 18.21 5.99 -6.31
CA TYR A 66 17.07 5.09 -6.20
C TYR A 66 15.88 5.84 -5.63
N ILE A 67 14.69 5.61 -6.17
CA ILE A 67 13.46 6.24 -5.67
C ILE A 67 12.48 5.14 -5.26
N VAL A 68 11.91 5.27 -4.06
CA VAL A 68 10.76 4.51 -3.58
C VAL A 68 9.58 5.46 -3.44
N SER A 69 8.55 5.23 -4.26
CA SER A 69 7.27 5.91 -4.14
C SER A 69 6.28 5.08 -3.32
N ALA A 70 6.17 5.44 -2.03
CA ALA A 70 5.26 4.83 -1.06
C ALA A 70 4.24 5.84 -0.50
N HIS A 71 4.08 7.00 -1.15
CA HIS A 71 3.02 7.94 -0.82
C HIS A 71 1.71 7.57 -1.54
N GLY A 72 0.61 8.09 -1.01
CA GLY A 72 -0.71 7.98 -1.60
C GLY A 72 -1.69 8.85 -0.84
N SER A 73 -2.85 9.11 -1.44
CA SER A 73 -3.90 9.90 -0.82
C SER A 73 -5.28 9.33 -1.10
N ASP A 74 -6.08 9.18 -0.05
CA ASP A 74 -7.50 8.81 -0.20
C ASP A 74 -8.36 9.98 -0.70
N SER A 75 -7.84 11.21 -0.65
CA SER A 75 -8.61 12.43 -0.90
C SER A 75 -8.06 13.33 -2.00
N ASP A 76 -6.83 13.12 -2.47
CA ASP A 76 -6.14 13.98 -3.44
C ASP A 76 -5.40 13.15 -4.51
N ALA A 77 -6.15 12.28 -5.18
CA ALA A 77 -5.63 11.36 -6.19
C ALA A 77 -4.95 12.07 -7.38
N LEU A 78 -5.39 13.28 -7.74
CA LEU A 78 -4.82 14.00 -8.87
C LEU A 78 -3.45 14.60 -8.53
N SER A 79 -3.34 15.33 -7.41
CA SER A 79 -2.11 16.04 -7.08
C SER A 79 -1.04 15.11 -6.52
N LEU A 80 -1.44 14.14 -5.69
CA LEU A 80 -0.53 13.23 -5.01
C LEU A 80 -0.36 11.90 -5.76
N ASP A 81 -1.44 11.16 -6.03
CA ASP A 81 -1.29 9.83 -6.64
C ASP A 81 -0.88 9.90 -8.12
N TYR A 82 -1.29 10.93 -8.87
CA TYR A 82 -0.88 11.12 -10.26
C TYR A 82 0.29 12.09 -10.40
N ARG A 83 0.04 13.40 -10.28
CA ARG A 83 0.99 14.46 -10.65
C ARG A 83 2.35 14.35 -9.95
N ALA A 84 2.36 14.14 -8.63
CA ALA A 84 3.62 14.01 -7.88
C ALA A 84 4.45 12.80 -8.32
N ASN A 85 3.80 11.69 -8.68
CA ASN A 85 4.48 10.53 -9.23
C ASN A 85 5.02 10.77 -10.64
N ILE A 86 4.27 11.45 -11.51
CA ILE A 86 4.78 11.84 -12.84
C ILE A 86 6.06 12.68 -12.71
N GLU A 87 6.05 13.71 -11.86
CA GLU A 87 7.24 14.52 -11.61
C GLU A 87 8.40 13.70 -11.03
N LEU A 88 8.14 12.78 -10.10
CA LEU A 88 9.18 11.89 -9.57
C LEU A 88 9.80 11.02 -10.67
N ILE A 89 9.01 10.57 -11.66
CA ILE A 89 9.48 9.77 -12.79
C ILE A 89 10.31 10.64 -13.75
N ASP A 90 9.88 11.87 -14.02
CA ASP A 90 10.63 12.83 -14.83
C ASP A 90 11.97 13.16 -14.18
N GLN A 91 11.99 13.40 -12.87
CA GLN A 91 13.23 13.57 -12.11
C GLN A 91 14.07 12.29 -12.09
N ALA A 92 13.46 11.11 -12.01
CA ALA A 92 14.20 9.85 -12.09
C ALA A 92 14.94 9.72 -13.42
N LYS A 93 14.27 10.05 -14.52
CA LYS A 93 14.85 10.06 -15.86
C LYS A 93 15.95 11.12 -16.01
N ALA A 94 15.68 12.35 -15.59
CA ALA A 94 16.62 13.47 -15.73
C ALA A 94 17.91 13.29 -14.89
N ASN A 95 17.81 12.61 -13.74
CA ASN A 95 18.95 12.34 -12.86
C ASN A 95 19.53 10.93 -13.05
N GLU A 96 19.12 10.19 -14.09
CA GLU A 96 19.59 8.84 -14.40
C GLU A 96 19.53 7.89 -13.19
N VAL A 97 18.42 7.95 -12.45
CA VAL A 97 18.17 7.08 -11.31
C VAL A 97 18.26 5.62 -11.74
N LYS A 98 18.99 4.82 -10.97
CA LYS A 98 19.28 3.43 -11.29
C LYS A 98 18.03 2.55 -11.25
N HIS A 99 17.11 2.84 -10.33
CA HIS A 99 15.86 2.08 -10.17
C HIS A 99 14.76 2.88 -9.47
N PHE A 100 13.51 2.69 -9.92
CA PHE A 100 12.31 3.30 -9.35
C PHE A 100 11.32 2.23 -8.88
N VAL A 101 11.00 2.20 -7.59
CA VAL A 101 9.98 1.28 -7.04
C VAL A 101 8.70 2.05 -6.77
N PHE A 102 7.59 1.63 -7.38
CA PHE A 102 6.28 2.25 -7.24
C PHE A 102 5.29 1.32 -6.54
N ILE A 103 4.64 1.79 -5.48
CA ILE A 103 3.54 1.06 -4.83
C ILE A 103 2.19 1.51 -5.45
N SER A 104 1.67 0.66 -6.33
CA SER A 104 0.38 0.80 -6.98
C SER A 104 -0.73 0.12 -6.16
N VAL A 105 -1.73 -0.47 -6.82
CA VAL A 105 -2.84 -1.21 -6.23
C VAL A 105 -3.26 -2.34 -7.16
N LEU A 106 -3.60 -3.50 -6.60
CA LEU A 106 -4.13 -4.61 -7.40
C LEU A 106 -5.43 -4.20 -8.10
N GLY A 107 -5.54 -4.49 -9.38
CA GLY A 107 -6.71 -4.15 -10.20
C GLY A 107 -6.74 -2.71 -10.71
N ALA A 108 -5.63 -1.96 -10.64
CA ALA A 108 -5.49 -0.65 -11.28
C ALA A 108 -5.85 -0.67 -12.77
N ASP A 109 -5.65 -1.80 -13.43
CA ASP A 109 -5.94 -2.06 -14.84
C ASP A 109 -7.38 -2.48 -15.16
N ARG A 110 -8.25 -2.67 -14.16
CA ARG A 110 -9.63 -3.15 -14.35
C ARG A 110 -10.63 -2.08 -14.81
N GLY A 111 -10.18 -0.83 -14.99
CA GLY A 111 -10.99 0.22 -15.63
C GLY A 111 -12.15 0.77 -14.78
N TYR A 112 -12.07 0.71 -13.45
CA TYR A 112 -13.13 1.21 -12.56
C TYR A 112 -13.45 2.70 -12.77
N GLU A 113 -14.70 3.01 -13.10
CA GLU A 113 -15.13 4.38 -13.43
C GLU A 113 -15.15 5.32 -12.21
N ASP A 114 -15.60 4.83 -11.06
CA ASP A 114 -15.77 5.62 -9.82
C ASP A 114 -14.59 5.50 -8.83
N ALA A 115 -13.41 5.11 -9.31
CA ALA A 115 -12.22 4.92 -8.48
C ALA A 115 -11.05 5.80 -8.97
N PRO A 116 -11.03 7.10 -8.61
CA PRO A 116 -10.01 8.05 -9.10
C PRO A 116 -8.57 7.64 -8.72
N VAL A 117 -8.37 7.01 -7.56
CA VAL A 117 -7.06 6.50 -7.13
C VAL A 117 -6.56 5.39 -8.06
N PHE A 118 -7.45 4.48 -8.49
CA PHE A 118 -7.10 3.40 -9.41
C PHE A 118 -6.72 3.96 -10.79
N LYS A 119 -7.48 4.94 -11.29
CA LYS A 119 -7.17 5.62 -12.55
C LYS A 119 -5.83 6.35 -12.48
N ALA A 120 -5.58 7.10 -11.41
CA ALA A 120 -4.32 7.80 -11.18
C ALA A 120 -3.13 6.83 -11.16
N LYS A 121 -3.21 5.76 -10.34
CA LYS A 121 -2.17 4.75 -10.25
C LYS A 121 -1.93 4.06 -11.59
N ARG A 122 -2.98 3.69 -12.33
CA ARG A 122 -2.82 3.08 -13.67
C ARG A 122 -2.16 4.01 -14.67
N ALA A 123 -2.45 5.30 -14.62
CA ALA A 123 -1.82 6.29 -15.49
C ALA A 123 -0.33 6.45 -15.15
N VAL A 124 0.02 6.45 -13.87
CA VAL A 124 1.43 6.45 -13.41
C VAL A 124 2.17 5.19 -13.83
N GLU A 125 1.55 4.01 -13.71
CA GLU A 125 2.16 2.75 -14.17
C GLU A 125 2.53 2.84 -15.65
N LYS A 126 1.58 3.22 -16.50
CA LYS A 126 1.84 3.36 -17.95
C LYS A 126 2.94 4.38 -18.24
N TYR A 127 2.98 5.47 -17.50
CA TYR A 127 4.00 6.50 -17.67
C TYR A 127 5.40 5.99 -17.27
N LEU A 128 5.48 5.29 -16.13
CA LEU A 128 6.73 4.68 -15.65
C LEU A 128 7.22 3.61 -16.62
N GLU A 129 6.33 2.73 -17.09
CA GLU A 129 6.61 1.68 -18.08
C GLU A 129 7.20 2.27 -19.38
N ALA A 130 6.68 3.43 -19.83
CA ALA A 130 7.14 4.12 -21.03
C ALA A 130 8.35 5.06 -20.83
N SER A 131 8.77 5.31 -19.58
CA SER A 131 9.75 6.35 -19.26
C SER A 131 11.19 6.02 -19.69
N GLY A 132 11.52 4.73 -19.79
CA GLY A 132 12.88 4.22 -19.97
C GLY A 132 13.68 4.06 -18.67
N VAL A 133 13.12 4.43 -17.51
CA VAL A 133 13.73 4.21 -16.19
C VAL A 133 13.56 2.75 -15.78
N ASN A 134 14.59 2.12 -15.21
CA ASN A 134 14.41 0.79 -14.63
C ASN A 134 13.42 0.86 -13.47
N TYR A 135 12.43 -0.02 -13.44
CA TYR A 135 11.39 0.06 -12.43
C TYR A 135 10.97 -1.27 -11.82
N THR A 136 10.25 -1.18 -10.70
CA THR A 136 9.39 -2.25 -10.21
C THR A 136 8.08 -1.64 -9.76
N ILE A 137 6.96 -2.13 -10.28
CA ILE A 137 5.62 -1.75 -9.84
C ILE A 137 5.07 -2.88 -8.98
N LEU A 138 4.74 -2.58 -7.74
CA LEU A 138 4.12 -3.52 -6.80
C LEU A 138 2.64 -3.16 -6.64
N ARG A 139 1.75 -4.11 -6.96
CA ARG A 139 0.29 -3.98 -6.87
C ARG A 139 -0.25 -4.78 -5.69
N PRO A 140 -0.21 -4.24 -4.46
CA PRO A 140 -0.75 -4.93 -3.29
C PRO A 140 -2.26 -5.16 -3.39
N ALA A 141 -2.73 -6.33 -2.95
CA ALA A 141 -4.13 -6.71 -2.87
C ALA A 141 -4.86 -6.02 -1.70
N GLY A 142 -4.73 -6.55 -0.49
CA GLY A 142 -5.18 -5.93 0.76
C GLY A 142 -4.08 -5.98 1.81
N LEU A 143 -3.98 -4.97 2.67
CA LEU A 143 -2.94 -4.89 3.69
C LEU A 143 -3.46 -5.41 5.04
N ALA A 144 -2.72 -6.34 5.65
CA ALA A 144 -3.07 -6.91 6.96
C ALA A 144 -3.16 -5.85 8.06
N SER A 145 -2.39 -4.76 7.96
CA SER A 145 -2.45 -3.63 8.90
C SER A 145 -3.83 -2.97 8.97
N ASN A 146 -4.61 -3.01 7.88
CA ASN A 146 -5.94 -2.41 7.83
C ASN A 146 -6.96 -3.20 8.68
N LEU A 147 -6.62 -4.44 9.04
CA LEU A 147 -7.45 -5.30 9.87
C LEU A 147 -7.10 -5.22 11.36
N LEU A 148 -6.00 -4.56 11.74
CA LEU A 148 -5.54 -4.55 13.15
C LEU A 148 -6.53 -3.89 14.10
N THR A 149 -7.09 -2.73 13.74
CA THR A 149 -8.11 -2.07 14.58
C THR A 149 -9.38 -2.90 14.70
N LEU A 150 -9.76 -3.63 13.65
CA LEU A 150 -10.90 -4.56 13.70
C LEU A 150 -10.56 -5.78 14.59
N ALA A 151 -9.34 -6.29 14.51
CA ALA A 151 -8.85 -7.39 15.34
C ALA A 151 -8.82 -7.02 16.83
N GLU A 152 -8.39 -5.80 17.18
CA GLU A 152 -8.42 -5.30 18.56
C GLU A 152 -9.84 -5.22 19.11
N ARG A 153 -10.77 -4.64 18.32
CA ARG A 153 -12.20 -4.59 18.70
C ARG A 153 -12.82 -5.98 18.82
N PHE A 154 -12.48 -6.88 17.92
CA PHE A 154 -12.93 -8.27 17.99
C PHE A 154 -12.39 -8.97 19.24
N ARG A 155 -11.11 -8.77 19.57
CA ARG A 155 -10.50 -9.32 20.80
C ARG A 155 -11.31 -8.92 22.03
N GLU A 156 -11.77 -7.68 22.11
CA GLU A 156 -12.59 -7.18 23.21
C GLU A 156 -14.02 -7.74 23.17
N THR A 157 -14.69 -7.65 22.02
CA THR A 157 -16.15 -7.80 21.93
C THR A 157 -16.65 -9.12 21.33
N GLY A 158 -15.84 -9.80 20.52
CA GLY A 158 -16.26 -10.92 19.66
C GLY A 158 -17.04 -10.50 18.41
N LEU A 159 -17.28 -9.21 18.22
CA LEU A 159 -18.03 -8.69 17.08
C LEU A 159 -17.11 -8.52 15.88
N TYR A 160 -17.53 -9.04 14.73
CA TYR A 160 -16.88 -8.81 13.45
C TYR A 160 -17.86 -8.17 12.47
N LEU A 161 -17.55 -6.96 12.02
CA LEU A 161 -18.31 -6.30 10.95
C LEU A 161 -17.75 -6.73 9.59
N LEU A 162 -18.44 -7.65 8.93
CA LEU A 162 -18.12 -8.07 7.58
C LEU A 162 -18.79 -7.12 6.59
N ILE A 163 -18.02 -6.61 5.64
CA ILE A 163 -18.56 -5.73 4.60
C ILE A 163 -18.41 -6.38 3.22
N GLY A 164 -19.53 -6.50 2.50
CA GLY A 164 -19.62 -7.10 1.18
C GLY A 164 -19.98 -8.59 1.23
N ASP A 165 -19.67 -9.31 0.16
CA ASP A 165 -20.01 -10.73 0.05
C ASP A 165 -18.99 -11.60 0.81
N PRO A 166 -19.39 -12.42 1.80
CA PRO A 166 -18.49 -13.34 2.50
C PRO A 166 -17.83 -14.37 1.58
N LYS A 167 -18.40 -14.64 0.40
CA LYS A 167 -17.87 -15.58 -0.61
C LYS A 167 -16.84 -14.94 -1.54
N ASN A 168 -16.66 -13.62 -1.49
CA ASN A 168 -15.63 -12.96 -2.29
C ASN A 168 -14.24 -13.35 -1.80
N ARG A 169 -13.35 -13.66 -2.76
CA ARG A 169 -11.95 -13.96 -2.50
C ARG A 169 -11.14 -12.69 -2.23
N THR A 170 -10.19 -12.81 -1.33
CA THR A 170 -9.25 -11.76 -0.95
C THR A 170 -7.89 -12.37 -0.58
N SER A 171 -6.82 -11.66 -0.94
CA SER A 171 -5.47 -11.95 -0.43
C SER A 171 -5.05 -10.81 0.50
N ILE A 172 -4.66 -11.17 1.73
CA ILE A 172 -4.26 -10.19 2.75
C ILE A 172 -2.76 -10.30 2.97
N LEU A 173 -2.04 -9.26 2.57
CA LEU A 173 -0.59 -9.17 2.55
C LEU A 173 -0.05 -8.56 3.85
N SER A 174 0.98 -9.19 4.43
CA SER A 174 1.76 -8.61 5.52
C SER A 174 2.44 -7.31 5.05
N THR A 175 2.27 -6.25 5.83
CA THR A 175 2.93 -4.98 5.54
C THR A 175 4.45 -5.04 5.75
N ASP A 176 4.94 -6.01 6.53
CA ASP A 176 6.38 -6.24 6.68
C ASP A 176 6.95 -6.94 5.44
N ASP A 177 6.23 -7.92 4.88
CA ASP A 177 6.61 -8.56 3.61
C ASP A 177 6.61 -7.59 2.44
N LEU A 178 5.57 -6.73 2.35
CA LEU A 178 5.54 -5.68 1.34
C LEU A 178 6.73 -4.74 1.45
N ALA A 179 7.08 -4.31 2.67
CA ALA A 179 8.23 -3.44 2.88
C ALA A 179 9.55 -4.12 2.50
N LYS A 180 9.70 -5.42 2.79
CA LYS A 180 10.83 -6.23 2.34
C LYS A 180 10.90 -6.30 0.82
N MET A 181 9.80 -6.62 0.15
CA MET A 181 9.73 -6.64 -1.32
C MET A 181 10.09 -5.29 -1.93
N VAL A 182 9.62 -4.17 -1.35
CA VAL A 182 9.98 -2.83 -1.81
C VAL A 182 11.48 -2.59 -1.74
N VAL A 183 12.13 -2.95 -0.64
CA VAL A 183 13.58 -2.80 -0.46
C VAL A 183 14.35 -3.70 -1.42
N ASP A 184 13.99 -4.97 -1.49
CA ASP A 184 14.67 -5.96 -2.33
C ASP A 184 14.53 -5.62 -3.83
N SER A 185 13.39 -5.03 -4.23
CA SER A 185 13.14 -4.58 -5.62
C SER A 185 14.13 -3.52 -6.12
N LEU A 186 14.86 -2.86 -5.23
CA LEU A 186 15.92 -1.92 -5.63
C LEU A 186 17.11 -2.62 -6.31
N THR A 187 17.28 -3.93 -6.10
CA THR A 187 18.47 -4.68 -6.53
C THR A 187 18.19 -6.07 -7.10
N VAL A 188 17.02 -6.66 -6.82
CA VAL A 188 16.66 -8.00 -7.35
C VAL A 188 16.36 -7.90 -8.84
N GLU A 189 17.18 -8.55 -9.67
CA GLU A 189 17.04 -8.49 -11.13
C GLU A 189 15.70 -9.06 -11.60
N GLY A 190 15.19 -10.10 -10.93
CA GLY A 190 13.88 -10.69 -11.25
C GLY A 190 12.69 -9.74 -11.03
N ALA A 191 12.89 -8.61 -10.34
CA ALA A 191 11.87 -7.58 -10.14
C ALA A 191 12.03 -6.39 -11.13
N ARG A 192 13.08 -6.38 -11.95
CA ARG A 192 13.39 -5.27 -12.86
C ARG A 192 12.45 -5.25 -14.06
N ASN A 193 11.90 -4.06 -14.33
CA ASN A 193 10.88 -3.77 -15.33
C ASN A 193 9.67 -4.70 -15.23
N GLN A 194 9.30 -5.05 -13.98
CA GLN A 194 8.15 -5.90 -13.69
C GLN A 194 7.01 -5.10 -13.06
N THR A 195 5.79 -5.52 -13.40
CA THR A 195 4.56 -5.13 -12.71
C THR A 195 4.02 -6.37 -12.01
N LEU A 196 4.15 -6.42 -10.69
CA LEU A 196 3.88 -7.61 -9.88
C LEU A 196 2.59 -7.43 -9.09
N ALA A 197 1.62 -8.35 -9.24
CA ALA A 197 0.50 -8.49 -8.33
C ALA A 197 1.03 -9.02 -6.99
N VAL A 198 0.68 -8.39 -5.86
CA VAL A 198 1.22 -8.71 -4.54
C VAL A 198 0.12 -9.06 -3.54
N GLY A 199 -0.07 -10.35 -3.27
CA GLY A 199 -1.01 -10.86 -2.28
C GLY A 199 -0.28 -11.51 -1.10
N GLY A 200 -1.03 -11.81 -0.04
CA GLY A 200 -0.54 -12.75 0.98
C GLY A 200 -0.49 -14.20 0.47
N PRO A 201 0.03 -15.14 1.29
CA PRO A 201 0.20 -16.54 0.88
C PRO A 201 -1.13 -17.29 0.69
N GLU A 202 -2.23 -16.73 1.18
CA GLU A 202 -3.54 -17.37 1.24
C GLU A 202 -4.54 -16.66 0.31
N ILE A 203 -5.37 -17.47 -0.36
CA ILE A 203 -6.58 -17.01 -1.05
C ILE A 203 -7.73 -17.27 -0.08
N LEU A 204 -8.09 -16.24 0.68
CA LEU A 204 -9.13 -16.32 1.70
C LEU A 204 -10.49 -15.94 1.11
N LEU A 205 -11.55 -16.53 1.61
CA LEU A 205 -12.88 -15.94 1.50
C LEU A 205 -12.99 -14.84 2.57
N ARG A 206 -13.75 -13.78 2.31
CA ARG A 206 -13.98 -12.74 3.33
C ARG A 206 -14.61 -13.31 4.60
N GLY A 207 -15.42 -14.36 4.47
CA GLY A 207 -15.98 -15.12 5.60
C GLY A 207 -14.94 -15.86 6.45
N ASP A 208 -13.73 -16.10 5.95
CA ASP A 208 -12.68 -16.80 6.69
C ASP A 208 -11.99 -15.90 7.72
N ILE A 209 -11.95 -14.58 7.48
CA ILE A 209 -11.27 -13.61 8.35
C ILE A 209 -11.83 -13.60 9.79
N PRO A 210 -13.16 -13.52 10.03
CA PRO A 210 -13.67 -13.64 11.40
C PRO A 210 -13.31 -14.97 12.07
N GLN A 211 -13.19 -16.06 11.29
CA GLN A 211 -12.81 -17.37 11.81
C GLN A 211 -11.31 -17.41 12.19
N ILE A 212 -10.45 -16.76 11.40
CA ILE A 212 -9.03 -16.54 11.75
C ILE A 212 -8.95 -15.78 13.08
N PHE A 213 -9.71 -14.69 13.24
CA PHE A 213 -9.73 -13.94 14.49
C PHE A 213 -10.23 -14.80 15.65
N GLY A 214 -11.26 -15.62 15.43
CA GLY A 214 -11.76 -16.52 16.45
C GLY A 214 -10.72 -17.52 16.93
N ARG A 215 -9.88 -18.06 16.03
CA ARG A 215 -8.73 -18.91 16.41
C ARG A 215 -7.61 -18.16 17.14
N ILE A 216 -7.35 -16.91 16.77
CA ILE A 216 -6.31 -16.09 17.43
C ILE A 216 -6.70 -15.77 18.86
N PHE A 217 -7.94 -15.34 19.08
CA PHE A 217 -8.39 -14.84 20.39
C PHE A 217 -9.21 -15.86 21.18
N ASN A 218 -9.31 -17.10 20.70
CA ASN A 218 -10.13 -18.17 21.28
C ASN A 218 -11.57 -17.71 21.57
N LYS A 219 -12.23 -17.13 20.56
CA LYS A 219 -13.55 -16.51 20.68
C LYS A 219 -14.42 -16.77 19.45
N GLU A 220 -15.62 -17.30 19.64
CA GLU A 220 -16.56 -17.51 18.53
C GLU A 220 -17.00 -16.17 17.92
N PRO A 221 -16.89 -15.98 16.58
CA PRO A 221 -17.18 -14.71 15.95
C PRO A 221 -18.68 -14.46 15.82
N ILE A 222 -19.14 -13.33 16.36
CA ILE A 222 -20.47 -12.79 16.09
C ILE A 222 -20.35 -11.89 14.85
N VAL A 223 -20.73 -12.42 13.68
CA VAL A 223 -20.59 -11.73 12.40
C VAL A 223 -21.83 -10.88 12.10
N ILE A 224 -21.62 -9.57 11.95
CA ILE A 224 -22.62 -8.64 11.44
C ILE A 224 -22.26 -8.32 9.99
N ASN A 225 -23.14 -8.67 9.04
CA ASN A 225 -22.98 -8.36 7.62
C ASN A 225 -24.16 -7.51 7.14
N PRO A 226 -24.12 -6.17 7.31
CA PRO A 226 -25.18 -5.32 6.82
C PRO A 226 -25.15 -5.31 5.28
N PRO A 227 -26.32 -5.26 4.62
CA PRO A 227 -26.35 -5.20 3.16
C PRO A 227 -25.67 -3.91 2.67
N LEU A 228 -24.99 -3.99 1.52
CA LEU A 228 -24.17 -2.87 1.00
C LEU A 228 -24.97 -1.55 0.86
N PHE A 229 -26.25 -1.62 0.53
CA PHE A 229 -27.11 -0.43 0.43
C PHE A 229 -27.32 0.29 1.77
N ALA A 230 -27.25 -0.42 2.91
CA ALA A 230 -27.36 0.20 4.23
C ALA A 230 -26.10 1.02 4.56
N ILE A 231 -24.94 0.53 4.11
CA ILE A 231 -23.67 1.27 4.18
C ILE A 231 -23.74 2.47 3.23
N ASP A 232 -24.24 2.29 2.01
CA ASP A 232 -24.44 3.40 1.07
C ASP A 232 -25.38 4.48 1.64
N GLY A 233 -26.44 4.10 2.36
CA GLY A 233 -27.38 5.02 3.00
C GLY A 233 -26.76 5.82 4.15
N LEU A 234 -26.06 5.15 5.07
CA LEU A 234 -25.30 5.81 6.15
C LEU A 234 -24.23 6.75 5.58
N ARG A 235 -23.60 6.33 4.48
CA ARG A 235 -22.57 7.08 3.75
C ARG A 235 -23.14 8.30 3.04
N SER A 236 -24.30 8.20 2.38
CA SER A 236 -24.97 9.33 1.75
C SER A 236 -25.36 10.38 2.78
N ALA A 237 -25.85 9.98 3.95
CA ALA A 237 -26.15 10.90 5.05
C ALA A 237 -24.90 11.65 5.56
N LEU A 238 -23.76 10.97 5.66
CA LEU A 238 -22.47 11.59 6.04
C LEU A 238 -21.83 12.41 4.90
N GLY A 239 -22.12 12.06 3.65
CA GLY A 239 -21.54 12.62 2.42
C GLY A 239 -22.23 13.87 1.89
N LEU A 240 -23.30 14.35 2.54
CA LEU A 240 -24.01 15.59 2.17
C LEU A 240 -23.17 16.87 2.36
N PHE A 241 -21.95 16.76 2.90
CA PHE A 241 -21.14 17.92 3.28
C PHE A 241 -19.88 18.20 2.45
N ASN A 242 -19.43 17.34 1.51
CA ASN A 242 -18.27 17.66 0.63
C ASN A 242 -18.11 16.72 -0.59
N ALA A 243 -17.82 17.29 -1.78
CA ALA A 243 -17.53 16.56 -3.02
C ALA A 243 -16.25 15.70 -2.97
N GLN A 244 -15.29 16.06 -2.13
CA GLN A 244 -14.07 15.28 -1.91
C GLN A 244 -14.37 13.95 -1.19
N THR A 245 -15.36 13.96 -0.29
CA THR A 245 -15.82 12.75 0.42
C THR A 245 -16.44 11.77 -0.56
N GLN A 246 -17.27 12.22 -1.51
CA GLN A 246 -17.90 11.34 -2.52
C GLN A 246 -16.88 10.53 -3.36
N LYS A 247 -15.75 11.14 -3.73
CA LYS A 247 -14.69 10.46 -4.50
C LYS A 247 -13.94 9.39 -3.68
N ALA A 248 -13.59 9.69 -2.43
CA ALA A 248 -12.98 8.71 -1.52
C ALA A 248 -13.92 7.50 -1.30
N LEU A 249 -15.22 7.79 -1.20
CA LEU A 249 -16.27 6.81 -1.01
C LEU A 249 -16.50 5.88 -2.22
N GLY A 250 -16.27 6.36 -3.46
CA GLY A 250 -16.31 5.53 -4.68
C GLY A 250 -15.21 4.48 -4.74
N THR A 251 -13.97 4.87 -4.36
CA THR A 251 -12.85 3.94 -4.21
C THR A 251 -13.16 2.86 -3.17
N TYR A 252 -13.70 3.26 -2.01
CA TYR A 252 -14.06 2.31 -0.95
C TYR A 252 -15.14 1.31 -1.40
N ARG A 253 -16.18 1.78 -2.09
CA ARG A 253 -17.21 0.90 -2.67
C ARG A 253 -16.61 -0.11 -3.65
N THR A 254 -15.69 0.32 -4.50
CA THR A 254 -14.99 -0.55 -5.45
C THR A 254 -14.18 -1.64 -4.73
N LEU A 255 -13.46 -1.28 -3.66
CA LEU A 255 -12.75 -2.23 -2.81
C LEU A 255 -13.70 -3.27 -2.18
N LEU A 256 -14.87 -2.83 -1.74
CA LEU A 256 -15.86 -3.70 -1.11
C LEU A 256 -16.65 -4.56 -2.09
N ALA A 257 -16.88 -4.11 -3.32
CA ALA A 257 -17.68 -4.85 -4.31
C ALA A 257 -16.87 -5.88 -5.09
N SER A 258 -15.56 -5.69 -5.21
CA SER A 258 -14.69 -6.51 -6.07
C SER A 258 -13.82 -7.51 -5.30
N GLU A 259 -13.40 -8.57 -5.98
CA GLU A 259 -12.42 -9.53 -5.48
C GLU A 259 -10.99 -9.04 -5.72
N PHE A 260 -10.15 -9.05 -4.69
CA PHE A 260 -8.73 -8.65 -4.76
C PHE A 260 -7.88 -9.77 -4.20
N PHE A 261 -7.54 -10.74 -5.06
CA PHE A 261 -6.69 -11.87 -4.70
C PHE A 261 -5.63 -12.10 -5.77
N CYS A 262 -4.54 -12.74 -5.38
CA CYS A 262 -3.52 -13.25 -6.29
C CYS A 262 -3.70 -14.75 -6.48
N THR A 263 -3.47 -15.24 -7.69
CA THR A 263 -3.45 -16.65 -8.01
C THR A 263 -2.28 -17.35 -7.31
N LYS A 264 -2.36 -18.68 -7.19
CA LYS A 264 -1.27 -19.48 -6.60
C LYS A 264 0.05 -19.33 -7.38
N GLU A 265 -0.04 -19.15 -8.70
CA GLU A 265 1.12 -18.93 -9.55
C GLU A 265 1.78 -17.57 -9.30
N GLU A 266 0.99 -16.50 -9.20
CA GLU A 266 1.49 -15.16 -8.85
C GLU A 266 2.17 -15.17 -7.48
N ILE A 267 1.57 -15.83 -6.49
CA ILE A 267 2.13 -16.00 -5.14
C ILE A 267 3.47 -16.76 -5.20
N ALA A 268 3.50 -17.91 -5.88
CA ALA A 268 4.73 -18.69 -6.01
C ALA A 268 5.83 -17.93 -6.77
N ASN A 269 5.47 -17.14 -7.77
CA ASN A 269 6.39 -16.30 -8.52
C ASN A 269 7.00 -15.20 -7.63
N LEU A 270 6.21 -14.56 -6.76
CA LEU A 270 6.73 -13.59 -5.79
C LEU A 270 7.73 -14.23 -4.82
N GLU A 271 7.36 -15.35 -4.21
CA GLU A 271 8.25 -16.06 -3.27
C GLU A 271 9.56 -16.47 -3.94
N ARG A 272 9.51 -16.83 -5.22
CA ARG A 272 10.69 -17.14 -6.03
C ARG A 272 11.54 -15.90 -6.32
N ILE A 273 10.93 -14.79 -6.75
CA ILE A 273 11.65 -13.54 -7.06
C ILE A 273 12.37 -13.02 -5.81
N TYR A 274 11.67 -12.96 -4.67
CA TYR A 274 12.19 -12.37 -3.44
C TYR A 274 12.86 -13.37 -2.49
N SER A 275 12.81 -14.66 -2.80
CA SER A 275 13.48 -15.73 -2.05
C SER A 275 13.06 -15.78 -0.56
N PHE A 276 11.78 -15.56 -0.27
CA PHE A 276 11.21 -15.76 1.06
C PHE A 276 9.74 -16.20 0.99
N LYS A 277 9.26 -16.87 2.04
CA LYS A 277 7.86 -17.29 2.18
C LYS A 277 7.02 -16.17 2.78
N LEU A 278 5.87 -15.91 2.19
CA LEU A 278 4.98 -14.85 2.66
C LEU A 278 4.32 -15.25 3.99
N GLU A 279 4.17 -14.28 4.88
CA GLU A 279 3.55 -14.41 6.19
C GLU A 279 2.03 -14.50 6.06
N THR A 280 1.43 -15.48 6.75
CA THR A 280 -0.03 -15.62 6.81
C THR A 280 -0.67 -14.47 7.58
N LEU A 281 -1.97 -14.22 7.33
CA LEU A 281 -2.71 -13.22 8.10
C LEU A 281 -2.71 -13.56 9.59
N GLU A 282 -2.86 -14.84 9.92
CA GLU A 282 -2.88 -15.30 11.31
C GLU A 282 -1.57 -14.97 12.04
N ASN A 283 -0.42 -15.31 11.44
CA ASN A 283 0.89 -15.05 12.02
C ASN A 283 1.16 -13.55 12.17
N PHE A 284 0.78 -12.75 11.16
CA PHE A 284 0.89 -11.30 11.23
C PHE A 284 0.12 -10.74 12.43
N VAL A 285 -1.15 -11.10 12.59
CA VAL A 285 -2.00 -10.56 13.67
C VAL A 285 -1.50 -11.00 15.05
N ARG A 286 -1.10 -12.27 15.21
CA ARG A 286 -0.47 -12.78 16.45
C ARG A 286 0.75 -11.96 16.87
N ARG A 287 1.67 -11.77 15.92
CA ARG A 287 2.91 -11.00 16.14
C ARG A 287 2.64 -9.54 16.51
N TYR A 288 1.66 -8.89 15.88
CA TYR A 288 1.35 -7.48 16.14
C TYR A 288 0.63 -7.24 17.46
N LEU A 289 -0.25 -8.17 17.85
CA LEU A 289 -1.05 -8.03 19.06
C LEU A 289 -0.43 -8.75 20.26
N ALA A 290 0.72 -9.39 20.07
CA ALA A 290 1.48 -10.15 21.07
C ALA A 290 0.64 -11.25 21.74
N VAL A 291 -0.04 -12.05 20.91
CA VAL A 291 -0.94 -13.16 21.31
C VAL A 291 -0.63 -14.45 20.57
#